data_AF-A0A9W9Y728-F1
#
_entry.id   AF-A0A9W9Y728-F1
#
_cell.length_a   1.000
_cell.length_b   1.000
_cell.length_c   1.000
_cell.angle_alpha   90.00
_cell.angle_beta   90.00
_cell.angle_gamma   90.00
#
_symmetry.space_group_name_H-M   'P 1'
#
loop_
_entity.id
_entity.type
_entity.pdbx_description
1 polymer ?
#
loop_
_entity_poly.entity_id
_entity_poly.type
_entity_poly.pdbx_seq_one_letter_code
_entity_poly.pdbx_strand_id
1 'polypeptide(L)'
;MKETKGSETFTFSWNPCTPFSDGNCKDVLLCQYNSAGSGYAIAKKVNSFTENDDGSITLTYNGIVDGSHTRMAVFKLVCDANQNPGRFSQFVEEDGTGGLLEYTTTFSSKCVCDEGCPDNPGGNTGETEGLEPM
;
A
#
# COMPACT_ATOMS: atom_id res chain seq x y z
N MET A 1 -3.81 4.23 8.63
CA MET A 1 -2.41 4.69 8.86
C MET A 1 -2.44 6.19 9.16
N LYS A 2 -1.38 6.80 9.69
CA LYS A 2 -1.36 8.24 10.07
C LYS A 2 -0.07 8.94 9.64
N GLU A 3 -0.20 10.20 9.24
CA GLU A 3 0.88 11.16 8.99
C GLU A 3 0.52 12.50 9.63
N THR A 4 1.52 13.28 10.03
CA THR A 4 1.32 14.66 10.51
C THR A 4 2.15 15.61 9.66
N LYS A 5 1.52 16.57 8.98
CA LYS A 5 2.18 17.64 8.22
C LYS A 5 1.80 18.98 8.82
N GLY A 6 2.76 19.66 9.44
CA GLY A 6 2.50 20.88 10.21
C GLY A 6 1.54 20.61 11.38
N SER A 7 0.41 21.33 11.43
CA SER A 7 -0.65 21.11 12.43
C SER A 7 -1.75 20.15 11.97
N GLU A 8 -1.71 19.66 10.73
CA GLU A 8 -2.72 18.74 10.20
C GLU A 8 -2.30 17.29 10.41
N THR A 9 -3.27 16.46 10.80
CA THR A 9 -3.12 15.01 10.84
C THR A 9 -3.89 14.41 9.68
N PHE A 10 -3.19 13.62 8.88
CA PHE A 10 -3.76 12.84 7.81
C PHE A 10 -3.89 11.37 8.23
N THR A 11 -4.96 10.75 7.78
CA THR A 11 -5.15 9.30 7.86
C THR A 11 -5.18 8.70 6.47
N PHE A 12 -4.80 7.44 6.36
CA PHE A 12 -4.85 6.73 5.08
C PHE A 12 -5.65 5.45 5.20
N SER A 13 -6.34 5.12 4.11
CA SER A 13 -6.98 3.83 3.85
C SER A 13 -6.33 3.22 2.63
N TRP A 14 -5.94 1.95 2.74
CA TRP A 14 -5.24 1.23 1.69
C TRP A 14 -5.79 -0.17 1.53
N ASN A 15 -6.01 -0.57 0.28
CA ASN A 15 -6.28 -1.94 -0.11
C ASN A 15 -5.50 -2.21 -1.40
N PRO A 16 -4.43 -3.03 -1.38
CA PRO A 16 -3.61 -3.27 -2.56
C PRO A 16 -4.30 -4.16 -3.60
N CYS A 17 -5.32 -4.93 -3.20
CA CYS A 17 -5.89 -6.00 -4.02
C CYS A 17 -7.25 -5.63 -4.63
N THR A 18 -8.08 -4.92 -3.88
CA THR A 18 -9.45 -4.58 -4.31
C THR A 18 -9.69 -3.08 -4.17
N PRO A 19 -9.99 -2.39 -5.28
CA PRO A 19 -10.38 -0.99 -5.21
C PRO A 19 -11.57 -0.78 -4.27
N PHE A 20 -11.55 0.34 -3.56
CA PHE A 20 -12.63 0.76 -2.67
C PHE A 20 -13.12 2.16 -3.04
N SER A 21 -14.30 2.49 -2.54
CA SER A 21 -14.88 3.83 -2.65
C SER A 21 -15.36 4.30 -1.30
N ASP A 22 -14.89 5.47 -0.87
CA ASP A 22 -15.26 6.10 0.38
C ASP A 22 -15.05 7.61 0.30
N GLY A 23 -16.07 8.39 0.69
CA GLY A 23 -16.08 9.84 0.50
C GLY A 23 -15.76 10.26 -0.94
N ASN A 24 -14.78 11.15 -1.11
CA ASN A 24 -14.31 11.66 -2.41
C ASN A 24 -13.38 10.68 -3.15
N CYS A 25 -12.91 9.64 -2.48
CA CYS A 25 -12.08 8.61 -3.08
C CYS A 25 -12.96 7.57 -3.75
N LYS A 26 -12.91 7.51 -5.08
CA LYS A 26 -13.74 6.63 -5.91
C LYS A 26 -12.87 5.66 -6.70
N ASP A 27 -13.12 4.38 -6.49
CA ASP A 27 -12.44 3.28 -7.17
C ASP A 27 -10.91 3.39 -7.04
N VAL A 28 -10.44 3.50 -5.80
CA VAL A 28 -9.03 3.71 -5.46
C VAL A 28 -8.46 2.55 -4.65
N LEU A 29 -7.14 2.37 -4.70
CA LEU A 29 -6.36 1.47 -3.86
C LEU A 29 -5.75 2.19 -2.65
N LEU A 30 -5.58 3.51 -2.72
CA LEU A 30 -5.07 4.34 -1.63
C LEU A 30 -5.77 5.71 -1.60
N CYS A 31 -6.23 6.08 -0.42
CA CYS A 31 -6.84 7.38 -0.14
C CYS A 31 -6.23 8.00 1.13
N GLN A 32 -5.96 9.30 1.08
CA GLN A 32 -5.58 10.14 2.22
C GLN A 32 -6.81 10.93 2.67
N TYR A 33 -6.98 11.12 3.98
CA TYR A 33 -8.05 11.93 4.55
C TYR A 33 -7.46 12.93 5.52
N ASN A 34 -7.86 14.19 5.41
CA ASN A 34 -7.53 15.19 6.41
C ASN A 34 -8.37 15.03 7.69
N SER A 35 -8.10 15.85 8.70
CA SER A 35 -8.83 15.84 9.97
C SER A 35 -10.32 16.16 9.86
N ALA A 36 -10.75 16.83 8.78
CA ALA A 36 -12.15 17.10 8.48
C ALA A 36 -12.86 15.95 7.74
N GLY A 37 -12.14 14.88 7.38
CA GLY A 37 -12.67 13.74 6.64
C GLY A 37 -12.73 13.93 5.12
N SER A 38 -12.16 15.01 4.57
CA SER A 38 -12.04 15.18 3.12
C SER A 38 -11.01 14.21 2.58
N GLY A 39 -11.43 13.36 1.64
CA GLY A 39 -10.60 12.36 0.98
C GLY A 39 -9.87 12.90 -0.26
N TYR A 40 -8.63 12.45 -0.46
CA TYR A 40 -7.76 12.74 -1.59
C TYR A 40 -7.26 11.43 -2.18
N ALA A 41 -7.57 11.18 -3.45
CA ALA A 41 -7.20 9.94 -4.13
C ALA A 41 -5.69 9.94 -4.45
N ILE A 42 -4.98 8.88 -4.09
CA ILE A 42 -3.53 8.77 -4.35
C ILE A 42 -3.24 7.70 -5.41
N ALA A 43 -3.88 6.54 -5.33
CA ALA A 43 -3.60 5.45 -6.24
C ALA A 43 -4.87 4.71 -6.67
N LYS A 44 -4.96 4.37 -7.96
CA LYS A 44 -6.05 3.54 -8.54
C LYS A 44 -5.58 2.20 -9.08
N LYS A 45 -4.29 2.11 -9.44
CA LYS A 45 -3.72 0.94 -10.08
C LYS A 45 -2.27 0.78 -9.64
N VAL A 46 -1.88 -0.46 -9.36
CA VAL A 46 -0.47 -0.81 -9.16
C VAL A 46 0.23 -0.77 -10.53
N ASN A 47 1.33 -0.04 -10.61
CA ASN A 47 2.17 0.05 -11.80
C ASN A 47 3.13 -1.14 -11.87
N SER A 48 3.83 -1.43 -10.77
CA SER A 48 4.83 -2.49 -10.71
C SER A 48 4.92 -3.11 -9.32
N PHE A 49 5.32 -4.38 -9.34
CA PHE A 49 5.71 -5.17 -8.18
C PHE A 49 7.14 -5.61 -8.43
N THR A 50 8.06 -5.27 -7.55
CA THR A 50 9.49 -5.57 -7.71
C THR A 50 10.02 -6.20 -6.44
N GLU A 51 10.44 -7.45 -6.53
CA GLU A 51 11.21 -8.10 -5.46
C GLU A 51 12.63 -7.53 -5.46
N ASN A 52 13.12 -7.19 -4.27
CA ASN A 52 14.44 -6.64 -4.05
C ASN A 52 15.39 -7.73 -3.52
N ASP A 53 16.70 -7.52 -3.63
CA ASP A 53 17.72 -8.48 -3.17
C ASP A 53 17.64 -8.80 -1.66
N ASP A 54 17.00 -7.94 -0.86
CA ASP A 54 16.76 -8.15 0.58
C ASP A 54 15.48 -8.96 0.89
N GLY A 55 14.81 -9.49 -0.14
CA GLY A 55 13.56 -10.25 -0.03
C GLY A 55 12.31 -9.38 0.23
N SER A 56 12.45 -8.06 0.24
CA SER A 56 11.29 -7.15 0.32
C SER A 56 10.68 -6.92 -1.06
N ILE A 57 9.41 -6.53 -1.09
CA ILE A 57 8.70 -6.22 -2.34
C ILE A 57 8.38 -4.73 -2.40
N THR A 58 8.82 -4.06 -3.46
CA THR A 58 8.44 -2.68 -3.76
C THR A 58 7.18 -2.66 -4.64
N LEU A 59 6.12 -2.04 -4.13
CA LEU A 59 4.90 -1.71 -4.88
C LEU A 59 4.95 -0.26 -5.32
N THR A 60 4.94 -0.02 -6.63
CA THR A 60 4.81 1.33 -7.17
C THR A 60 3.42 1.51 -7.77
N TYR A 61 2.74 2.58 -7.41
CA TYR A 61 1.42 2.90 -7.94
C TYR A 61 1.49 3.95 -9.05
N ASN A 62 0.52 3.90 -9.97
CA ASN A 62 0.36 4.96 -10.96
C ASN A 62 -0.06 6.27 -10.29
N GLY A 63 0.54 7.37 -10.74
CA GLY A 63 0.14 8.71 -10.30
C GLY A 63 -1.26 9.11 -10.77
N ILE A 64 -1.98 9.83 -9.93
CA ILE A 64 -3.28 10.44 -10.22
C ILE A 64 -3.14 11.94 -10.23
N VAL A 65 -3.63 12.59 -11.28
CA VAL A 65 -3.74 14.05 -11.34
C VAL A 65 -4.95 14.51 -10.51
N ASP A 66 -4.70 15.35 -9.53
CA ASP A 66 -5.67 15.98 -8.64
C ASP A 66 -5.42 17.50 -8.59
N GLY A 67 -6.14 18.23 -9.43
CA GLY A 67 -5.94 19.67 -9.62
C GLY A 67 -4.56 19.98 -10.19
N SER A 68 -3.75 20.75 -9.45
CA SER A 68 -2.37 21.10 -9.81
C SER A 68 -1.34 20.07 -9.36
N HIS A 69 -1.76 19.01 -8.66
CA HIS A 69 -0.86 18.00 -8.12
C HIS A 69 -1.01 16.68 -8.86
N THR A 70 0.08 15.92 -8.95
CA THR A 70 0.03 14.50 -9.27
C THR A 70 0.40 13.74 -8.01
N ARG A 71 -0.46 12.86 -7.52
CA ARG A 71 -0.22 12.06 -6.31
C ARG A 71 0.15 10.65 -6.73
N MET A 72 1.22 10.07 -6.17
CA MET A 72 1.57 8.67 -6.38
C MET A 72 2.11 8.03 -5.10
N ALA A 73 2.19 6.72 -5.04
CA ALA A 73 2.69 6.03 -3.86
C ALA A 73 3.70 4.94 -4.19
N VAL A 74 4.62 4.72 -3.25
CA VAL A 74 5.59 3.63 -3.26
C VAL A 74 5.57 2.95 -1.89
N PHE A 75 5.21 1.67 -1.86
CA PHE A 75 5.14 0.89 -0.62
C PHE A 75 6.22 -0.17 -0.63
N LYS A 76 7.02 -0.24 0.43
CA LYS A 76 7.93 -1.36 0.68
C LYS A 76 7.22 -2.41 1.55
N LEU A 77 6.99 -3.61 1.04
CA LEU A 77 6.47 -4.74 1.81
C LEU A 77 7.63 -5.53 2.39
N VAL A 78 7.60 -5.80 3.68
CA VAL A 78 8.67 -6.53 4.38
C VAL A 78 8.08 -7.71 5.13
N CYS A 79 8.66 -8.90 4.92
CA CYS A 79 8.36 -10.07 5.75
C CYS A 79 8.77 -9.80 7.20
N ASP A 80 7.81 -9.94 8.11
CA ASP A 80 8.06 -10.01 9.54
C ASP A 80 7.19 -11.14 10.12
N ALA A 81 7.82 -12.29 10.35
CA ALA A 81 7.15 -13.50 10.83
C ALA A 81 6.40 -13.31 12.17
N ASN A 82 6.70 -12.25 12.92
CA ASN A 82 6.08 -11.93 14.21
C ASN A 82 4.99 -10.85 14.10
N GLN A 83 4.77 -10.24 12.93
CA GLN A 83 3.84 -9.12 12.76
C GLN A 83 2.52 -9.57 12.10
N ASN A 84 1.54 -9.88 12.94
CA ASN A 84 0.16 -10.15 12.54
C ASN A 84 -0.83 -9.52 13.54
N PRO A 85 -1.73 -8.60 13.13
CA PRO A 85 -1.93 -8.06 11.78
C PRO A 85 -0.72 -7.24 11.31
N GLY A 86 -0.63 -7.00 10.00
CA GLY A 86 0.43 -6.17 9.44
C GLY A 86 0.45 -4.75 9.99
N ARG A 87 1.62 -4.12 9.97
CA ARG A 87 1.87 -2.80 10.53
C ARG A 87 2.59 -1.91 9.54
N PHE A 88 2.17 -0.65 9.50
CA PHE A 88 2.84 0.38 8.72
C PHE A 88 3.89 1.12 9.54
N SER A 89 4.98 1.49 8.90
CA SER A 89 5.82 2.58 9.34
C SER A 89 5.09 3.92 9.22
N GLN A 90 5.75 5.00 9.61
CA GLN A 90 5.27 6.33 9.29
C GLN A 90 5.12 6.48 7.76
N PHE A 91 4.06 7.17 7.35
CA PHE A 91 3.90 7.66 5.98
C PHE A 91 4.69 8.95 5.83
N VAL A 92 5.40 9.06 4.71
CA VAL A 92 6.15 10.26 4.35
C VAL A 92 5.61 10.75 3.01
N GLU A 93 5.15 12.00 2.99
CA GLU A 93 4.89 12.74 1.75
C GLU A 93 6.14 13.52 1.35
N GLU A 94 6.61 13.31 0.12
CA GLU A 94 7.74 14.03 -0.48
C GLU A 94 7.28 14.89 -1.66
N ASP A 95 7.68 16.16 -1.65
CA ASP A 95 7.42 17.10 -2.73
C ASP A 95 8.39 16.86 -3.90
N GLY A 96 7.85 16.40 -5.03
CA GLY A 96 8.57 16.19 -6.28
C GLY A 96 8.49 17.38 -7.24
N THR A 97 9.20 17.26 -8.36
CA THR A 97 9.20 18.32 -9.38
C THR A 97 7.85 18.38 -10.11
N GLY A 98 7.37 19.59 -10.40
CA GLY A 98 6.17 19.78 -11.23
C GLY A 98 4.85 19.49 -10.51
N GLY A 99 4.80 19.62 -9.17
CA GLY A 99 3.60 19.35 -8.38
C GLY A 99 3.36 17.88 -8.10
N LEU A 100 4.38 17.03 -8.26
CA LEU A 100 4.33 15.65 -7.83
C LEU A 100 4.34 15.57 -6.30
N LEU A 101 3.45 14.78 -5.71
CA LEU A 101 3.44 14.40 -4.31
C LEU A 101 3.62 12.88 -4.24
N GLU A 102 4.77 12.43 -3.77
CA GLU A 102 5.08 11.01 -3.61
C GLU A 102 4.87 10.57 -2.16
N TYR A 103 4.07 9.52 -1.96
CA TYR A 103 3.80 8.95 -0.65
C TYR A 103 4.58 7.66 -0.48
N THR A 104 5.47 7.61 0.50
CA THR A 104 6.28 6.42 0.81
C THR A 104 5.94 5.85 2.18
N THR A 105 5.95 4.52 2.28
CA THR A 105 5.80 3.81 3.56
C THR A 105 6.35 2.39 3.47
N THR A 106 6.57 1.77 4.62
CA THR A 106 6.86 0.34 4.74
C THR A 106 5.69 -0.36 5.42
N PHE A 107 5.24 -1.47 4.85
CA PHE A 107 4.29 -2.39 5.45
C PHE A 107 5.00 -3.69 5.85
N SER A 108 5.08 -3.95 7.15
CA SER A 108 5.66 -5.17 7.69
C SER A 108 4.55 -6.14 8.09
N SER A 109 4.60 -7.39 7.62
CA SER A 109 3.64 -8.41 8.02
C SER A 109 4.17 -9.82 7.81
N LYS A 110 3.67 -10.76 8.61
CA LYS A 110 3.86 -12.20 8.39
C LYS A 110 3.36 -12.62 7.01
N CYS A 111 2.30 -11.98 6.52
CA CYS A 111 1.69 -12.23 5.22
C CYS A 111 2.55 -11.90 4.00
N VAL A 112 3.67 -11.19 4.19
CA VAL A 112 4.62 -10.88 3.11
C VAL A 112 5.69 -11.97 3.00
N CYS A 113 5.84 -12.81 4.02
CA CYS A 113 6.78 -13.94 3.99
C CYS A 113 6.31 -15.00 2.99
N ASP A 114 7.24 -15.81 2.49
CA ASP A 114 6.97 -16.85 1.49
C ASP A 114 5.94 -17.90 1.96
N GLU A 115 5.91 -18.19 3.26
CA GLU A 115 4.90 -19.07 3.88
C GLU A 115 3.47 -18.48 3.87
N GLY A 116 3.33 -17.20 3.49
CA GLY A 116 2.07 -16.49 3.44
C GLY A 116 1.48 -16.15 4.81
N CYS A 117 0.21 -15.70 4.80
CA CYS A 117 -0.55 -15.57 6.03
C CYS A 117 -0.98 -16.98 6.47
N PRO A 118 -0.90 -17.34 7.77
CA PRO A 118 -1.60 -18.51 8.25
C PRO A 118 -3.10 -18.32 7.98
N ASP A 119 -3.68 -19.23 7.19
CA ASP A 119 -5.12 -19.26 6.94
C ASP A 119 -5.87 -19.31 8.26
N ASN A 120 -6.76 -18.35 8.49
CA ASN A 120 -7.94 -18.68 9.27
C ASN A 120 -8.83 -19.54 8.35
N PRO A 121 -9.48 -20.62 8.84
CA PRO A 121 -9.98 -21.75 8.03
C PRO A 121 -11.23 -21.44 7.18
N GLY A 122 -11.14 -20.45 6.29
CA GLY A 122 -12.27 -19.93 5.51
C GLY A 122 -11.96 -19.62 4.05
N GLY A 123 -10.79 -19.99 3.52
CA GLY A 123 -10.46 -19.81 2.10
C GLY A 123 -9.71 -21.04 1.59
N ASN A 124 -10.24 -21.67 0.55
CA ASN A 124 -9.74 -22.93 -0.01
C ASN A 124 -8.23 -22.91 -0.28
N THR A 125 -7.55 -23.92 0.27
CA THR A 125 -6.23 -24.41 -0.13
C THR A 125 -6.19 -24.67 -1.64
N GLY A 126 -5.51 -23.79 -2.36
CA GLY A 126 -4.97 -24.04 -3.69
C GLY A 126 -3.51 -24.48 -3.61
N GLU A 127 -3.20 -25.41 -2.70
CA GLU A 127 -1.91 -26.09 -2.67
C GLU A 127 -1.88 -27.06 -3.86
N THR A 128 -1.09 -26.74 -4.88
CA THR A 128 -0.61 -27.76 -5.82
C THR A 128 0.91 -27.72 -5.81
N GLU A 129 1.47 -28.28 -4.74
CA GLU A 129 2.75 -28.98 -4.81
C GLU A 129 2.63 -30.05 -5.91
N GLY A 130 3.51 -30.02 -6.91
CA GLY A 130 3.35 -30.86 -8.09
C GLY A 130 4.52 -30.92 -9.06
N LEU A 131 5.66 -31.41 -8.58
CA LEU A 131 6.61 -32.28 -9.29
C LEU A 131 7.39 -31.72 -10.49
N GLU A 132 8.70 -31.48 -10.27
CA GLU A 132 9.71 -31.86 -11.27
C GLU A 132 9.65 -33.38 -11.50
N PRO A 133 9.79 -33.85 -12.76
CA PRO A 133 10.96 -34.66 -13.04
C PRO A 133 11.57 -34.47 -14.45
N MET A 134 12.91 -34.63 -14.46
CA MET A 134 13.85 -35.09 -15.50
C MET A 134 13.42 -35.10 -16.98
#